data_AF-A0A418M919-F1
#
_entry.id   AF-A0A418M919-F1
#
_cell.length_a   1.000
_cell.length_b   1.000
_cell.length_c   1.000
_cell.angle_alpha   90.00
_cell.angle_beta   90.00
_cell.angle_gamma   90.00
#
_symmetry.space_group_name_H-M   'P 1'
#
loop_
_entity.id
_entity.type
_entity.pdbx_description
1 polymer ?
#
loop_
_entity_poly.entity_id
_entity_poly.type
_entity_poly.pdbx_seq_one_letter_code
_entity_poly.pdbx_strand_id
1 'polypeptide(L)'
;MQVAAPPRPSLRPLFALPVIVSALGFFVDVYDMLIFSIVRVPSLQSMGLSEADVSRAGTFILNCQQAGLVLGGILWGVLGDRRGRMSVLFASILTYSLTNIACGFVNDVNTYACLRFLAGIGLSGEIGVAMVLVAEILPKEIRGYGSAVVAGVGYFGAGAAYLTQEWFDWRTAFFVGGGMGLLLLLLRVSVFESGLFSRMKAEHQHVSRGDFRQFFRTWPSTIKYLRCVTIGMPTWFIVGILATFANELGEAMGIVEGVKPGRCVMMIYVGLAGGDLLSGPLSQWLQSRIKTITGLLLFSALLSGIYLFGGIDTAEGIYTICGLAGFCTGYIAMYLTMVAELYGTNLRATATTSVPSVVRGTLIPMTLLFQTFKPSLGALAAAGLLGLLVYGLAFWSLSRMEDTFGRDLDFVEE
;
A
#
# COMPACT_ATOMS: atom_id res chain seq x y z
N MET A 1 -41.06 29.61 6.54
CA MET A 1 -39.79 29.40 7.27
C MET A 1 -38.69 29.16 6.27
N GLN A 2 -37.76 30.09 6.11
CA GLN A 2 -36.53 29.85 5.35
C GLN A 2 -35.64 28.95 6.22
N VAL A 3 -35.43 27.71 5.80
CA VAL A 3 -34.45 26.81 6.44
C VAL A 3 -33.09 27.42 6.15
N ALA A 4 -32.46 28.01 7.18
CA ALA A 4 -31.12 28.53 7.07
C ALA A 4 -30.19 27.39 6.60
N ALA A 5 -29.43 27.62 5.54
CA ALA A 5 -28.45 26.65 5.07
C ALA A 5 -27.50 26.31 6.23
N PRO A 6 -27.19 25.02 6.46
CA PRO A 6 -26.30 24.65 7.54
C PRO A 6 -24.97 25.40 7.41
N PRO A 7 -24.37 25.87 8.53
CA PRO A 7 -23.12 26.62 8.49
C PRO A 7 -22.04 25.77 7.80
N ARG A 8 -21.29 26.39 6.87
CA ARG A 8 -20.19 25.71 6.19
C ARG A 8 -19.20 25.18 7.24
N PRO A 9 -18.82 23.89 7.18
CA PRO A 9 -17.92 23.34 8.18
C PRO A 9 -16.55 24.04 8.12
N SER A 10 -15.97 24.35 9.28
CA SER A 10 -14.65 24.95 9.38
C SER A 10 -13.58 23.94 8.97
N LEU A 11 -12.69 24.32 8.06
CA LEU A 11 -11.57 23.47 7.62
C LEU A 11 -10.35 23.54 8.54
N ARG A 12 -10.35 24.40 9.56
CA ARG A 12 -9.23 24.55 10.51
C ARG A 12 -8.78 23.23 11.16
N PRO A 13 -9.66 22.27 11.53
CA PRO A 13 -9.23 21.01 12.12
C PRO A 13 -8.39 20.12 11.19
N LEU A 14 -8.40 20.35 9.87
CA LEU A 14 -7.54 19.63 8.94
C LEU A 14 -6.04 19.91 9.16
N PHE A 15 -5.72 21.07 9.76
CA PHE A 15 -4.35 21.46 10.09
C PHE A 15 -4.00 21.17 11.56
N ALA A 16 -4.86 20.42 12.26
CA ALA A 16 -4.58 20.04 13.63
C ALA A 16 -3.38 19.07 13.69
N LEU A 17 -2.61 19.18 14.77
CA LEU A 17 -1.41 18.36 15.01
C LEU A 17 -1.63 16.85 14.75
N PRO A 18 -2.77 16.23 15.12
CA PRO A 18 -2.98 14.80 14.86
C PRO A 18 -3.11 14.45 13.38
N VAL A 19 -3.72 15.33 12.58
CA VAL A 19 -3.85 15.12 11.14
C VAL A 19 -2.48 15.22 10.48
N ILE A 20 -1.66 16.21 10.89
CA ILE A 20 -0.29 16.38 10.42
C ILE A 20 0.56 15.15 10.79
N VAL A 21 0.51 14.70 12.05
CA VAL A 21 1.26 13.53 12.50
C VAL A 21 0.80 12.26 11.77
N SER A 22 -0.49 12.12 11.47
CA SER A 22 -1.01 10.99 10.69
C SER A 22 -0.55 11.03 9.23
N ALA A 23 -0.55 12.21 8.61
CA ALA A 23 -0.06 12.44 7.25
C ALA A 23 1.44 12.14 7.13
N LEU A 24 2.24 12.62 8.09
CA LEU A 24 3.67 12.33 8.16
C LEU A 24 3.94 10.85 8.42
N GLY A 25 3.13 10.19 9.26
CA GLY A 25 3.24 8.74 9.45
C GLY A 25 3.02 7.96 8.17
N PHE A 26 1.93 8.26 7.46
CA PHE A 26 1.67 7.61 6.18
C PHE A 26 2.74 7.92 5.12
N PHE A 27 3.35 9.11 5.16
CA PHE A 27 4.48 9.47 4.30
C PHE A 27 5.70 8.59 4.57
N VAL A 28 6.07 8.42 5.84
CA VAL A 28 7.20 7.56 6.22
C VAL A 28 6.91 6.09 5.89
N ASP A 29 5.68 5.63 6.10
CA ASP A 29 5.25 4.27 5.71
C ASP A 29 5.44 4.01 4.21
N VAL A 30 4.97 4.93 3.37
CA VAL A 30 5.09 4.79 1.91
C VAL A 30 6.56 4.84 1.48
N TYR A 31 7.34 5.74 2.09
CA TYR A 31 8.79 5.82 1.87
C TYR A 31 9.45 4.46 2.14
N ASP A 32 9.29 3.92 3.36
CA ASP A 32 9.98 2.72 3.82
C ASP A 32 9.47 1.42 3.16
N MET A 33 8.20 1.41 2.77
CA MET A 33 7.61 0.31 2.01
C MET A 33 8.25 0.17 0.63
N LEU A 34 8.53 1.29 -0.04
CA LEU A 34 8.96 1.32 -1.43
C LEU A 34 10.46 1.47 -1.61
N ILE A 35 11.19 1.87 -0.55
CA ILE A 35 12.59 2.22 -0.67
C ILE A 35 13.41 1.08 -1.29
N PHE A 36 13.13 -0.18 -0.93
CA PHE A 36 13.82 -1.32 -1.53
C PHE A 36 13.58 -1.43 -3.04
N SER A 37 12.34 -1.30 -3.52
CA SER A 37 12.05 -1.33 -4.95
C SER A 37 12.76 -0.22 -5.72
N ILE A 38 12.94 0.94 -5.09
CA ILE A 38 13.62 2.11 -5.66
C ILE A 38 15.14 1.88 -5.72
N VAL A 39 15.75 1.40 -4.64
CA VAL A 39 17.21 1.20 -4.55
C VAL A 39 17.67 -0.18 -5.00
N ARG A 40 16.76 -1.08 -5.42
CA ARG A 40 17.05 -2.49 -5.76
C ARG A 40 18.26 -2.63 -6.67
N VAL A 41 18.23 -1.95 -7.81
CA VAL A 41 19.28 -2.02 -8.83
C VAL A 41 20.61 -1.45 -8.31
N PRO A 42 20.70 -0.18 -7.87
CA PRO A 42 21.98 0.38 -7.42
C PRO A 42 22.55 -0.34 -6.18
N SER A 43 21.70 -0.77 -5.24
CA SER A 43 22.17 -1.48 -4.05
C SER A 43 22.80 -2.83 -4.37
N LEU A 44 22.17 -3.63 -5.23
CA LEU A 44 22.68 -4.96 -5.60
C LEU A 44 23.88 -4.87 -6.56
N GLN A 45 23.89 -3.91 -7.48
CA GLN A 45 25.06 -3.66 -8.33
C GLN A 45 26.28 -3.20 -7.50
N SER A 46 26.08 -2.38 -6.46
CA SER A 46 27.17 -1.97 -5.57
C SER A 46 27.79 -3.13 -4.78
N MET A 47 27.08 -4.25 -4.66
CA MET A 47 27.58 -5.50 -4.06
C MET A 47 28.30 -6.40 -5.07
N GLY A 48 28.45 -5.97 -6.33
CA GLY A 48 29.16 -6.70 -7.38
C GLY A 48 28.33 -7.77 -8.12
N LEU A 49 27.00 -7.73 -8.00
CA LEU A 49 26.13 -8.69 -8.70
C LEU A 49 25.99 -8.36 -10.19
N SER A 50 25.95 -9.41 -11.02
CA SER A 50 25.58 -9.30 -12.44
C SER A 50 24.10 -8.92 -12.61
N GLU A 51 23.69 -8.44 -13.78
CA GLU A 51 22.29 -8.05 -14.02
C GLU A 51 21.30 -9.21 -13.80
N ALA A 52 21.68 -10.43 -14.21
CA ALA A 52 20.88 -11.63 -13.96
C ALA A 52 20.75 -11.92 -12.46
N ASP A 53 21.83 -11.77 -11.70
CA ASP A 53 21.84 -11.95 -10.25
C ASP A 53 21.08 -10.85 -9.53
N VAL A 54 21.12 -9.60 -10.01
CA VAL A 54 20.31 -8.48 -9.49
C VAL A 54 18.82 -8.80 -9.59
N SER A 55 18.36 -9.34 -10.73
CA SER A 55 16.95 -9.72 -10.89
C SER A 55 16.55 -10.82 -9.91
N ARG A 56 17.39 -11.87 -9.78
CA ARG A 56 17.12 -13.03 -8.91
C ARG A 56 17.19 -12.67 -7.43
N ALA A 57 18.27 -12.03 -6.99
CA ALA A 57 18.48 -11.59 -5.61
C ALA A 57 17.46 -10.51 -5.21
N GLY A 58 17.18 -9.56 -6.10
CA GLY A 58 16.16 -8.53 -5.89
C GLY A 58 14.77 -9.13 -5.71
N THR A 59 14.41 -10.14 -6.52
CA THR A 59 13.15 -10.88 -6.35
C THR A 59 13.09 -11.60 -5.01
N PHE A 60 14.18 -12.27 -4.60
CA PHE A 60 14.25 -12.96 -3.32
C PHE A 60 14.06 -11.99 -2.14
N ILE A 61 14.79 -10.87 -2.11
CA ILE A 61 14.68 -9.87 -1.04
C ILE A 61 13.29 -9.22 -1.00
N LEU A 62 12.70 -8.91 -2.17
CA LEU A 62 11.32 -8.41 -2.26
C LEU A 62 10.35 -9.42 -1.64
N ASN A 63 10.46 -10.69 -2.00
CA ASN A 63 9.56 -11.73 -1.48
C ASN A 63 9.71 -11.93 0.03
N CYS A 64 10.93 -11.82 0.56
CA CYS A 64 11.17 -11.78 2.00
C CYS A 64 10.45 -10.59 2.66
N GLN A 65 10.55 -9.39 2.09
CA GLN A 65 9.80 -8.23 2.60
C GLN A 65 8.28 -8.46 2.60
N GLN A 66 7.73 -8.97 1.50
CA GLN A 66 6.29 -9.22 1.38
C GLN A 66 5.81 -10.31 2.35
N ALA A 67 6.62 -11.35 2.58
CA ALA A 67 6.33 -12.37 3.58
C ALA A 67 6.33 -11.77 4.99
N GLY A 68 7.28 -10.86 5.27
CA GLY A 68 7.32 -10.08 6.49
C GLY A 68 6.06 -9.24 6.69
N LEU A 69 5.58 -8.55 5.65
CA LEU A 69 4.35 -7.75 5.71
C LEU A 69 3.11 -8.61 6.03
N VAL A 70 2.96 -9.77 5.38
CA VAL A 70 1.85 -10.69 5.67
C VAL A 70 1.90 -11.16 7.12
N LEU A 71 3.08 -11.61 7.57
CA LEU A 71 3.25 -12.08 8.93
C LEU A 71 3.01 -10.95 9.95
N GLY A 72 3.58 -9.77 9.70
CA GLY A 72 3.39 -8.58 10.52
C GLY A 72 1.92 -8.19 10.65
N GLY A 73 1.15 -8.20 9.57
CA GLY A 73 -0.26 -7.82 9.60
C GLY A 73 -1.10 -8.75 10.47
N ILE A 74 -0.79 -10.05 10.43
CA ILE A 74 -1.44 -11.04 11.29
C ILE A 74 -0.97 -10.85 12.75
N LEU A 75 0.33 -10.73 12.98
CA LEU A 75 0.91 -10.60 14.33
C LEU A 75 0.45 -9.34 15.04
N TRP A 76 0.58 -8.17 14.40
CA TRP A 76 0.20 -6.88 14.97
C TRP A 76 -1.31 -6.71 15.09
N GLY A 77 -2.11 -7.30 14.19
CA GLY A 77 -3.57 -7.34 14.32
C GLY A 77 -3.98 -8.05 15.62
N VAL A 78 -3.52 -9.29 15.82
CA VAL A 78 -3.81 -10.08 17.02
C VAL A 78 -3.24 -9.44 18.29
N LEU A 79 -2.01 -8.91 18.22
CA LEU A 79 -1.36 -8.28 19.36
C LEU A 79 -2.01 -6.94 19.73
N GLY A 80 -2.52 -6.20 18.74
CA GLY A 80 -3.19 -4.91 18.93
C GLY A 80 -4.51 -5.09 19.66
N ASP A 81 -5.21 -6.19 19.40
CA ASP A 81 -6.43 -6.56 20.12
C ASP A 81 -6.15 -7.05 21.55
N ARG A 82 -5.02 -7.72 21.79
CA ARG A 82 -4.67 -8.29 23.12
C ARG A 82 -3.95 -7.35 24.07
N ARG A 83 -2.95 -6.60 23.58
CA ARG A 83 -2.08 -5.72 24.39
C ARG A 83 -2.40 -4.24 24.25
N GLY A 84 -3.31 -3.91 23.33
CA GLY A 84 -3.68 -2.54 22.99
C GLY A 84 -2.92 -2.03 21.76
N ARG A 85 -3.64 -1.29 20.92
CA ARG A 85 -3.16 -0.74 19.64
C ARG A 85 -1.92 0.14 19.78
N MET A 86 -1.80 0.79 20.93
CA MET A 86 -0.71 1.70 21.28
C MET A 86 0.65 1.02 21.36
N SER A 87 0.78 -0.01 22.18
CA SER A 87 2.06 -0.73 22.34
C SER A 87 2.53 -1.36 21.04
N VAL A 88 1.57 -1.78 20.21
CA VAL A 88 1.84 -2.35 18.89
C VAL A 88 2.37 -1.30 17.92
N LEU A 89 1.77 -0.10 17.89
CA LEU A 89 2.24 0.99 17.05
C LEU A 89 3.69 1.38 17.34
N PHE A 90 4.04 1.55 18.62
CA PHE A 90 5.41 1.89 19.02
C PHE A 90 6.41 0.78 18.67
N ALA A 91 6.05 -0.48 18.94
CA ALA A 91 6.92 -1.62 18.62
C ALA A 91 7.12 -1.79 17.12
N SER A 92 6.06 -1.60 16.33
CA SER A 92 6.07 -1.64 14.86
C SER A 92 7.01 -0.59 14.26
N ILE A 93 6.86 0.69 14.66
CA ILE A 93 7.72 1.79 14.20
C ILE A 93 9.16 1.56 14.56
N LEU A 94 9.42 1.22 15.83
CA LEU A 94 10.77 0.97 16.30
C LEU A 94 11.42 -0.17 15.51
N THR A 95 10.67 -1.24 15.23
CA THR A 95 11.16 -2.39 14.46
C THR A 95 11.53 -2.00 13.04
N TYR A 96 10.64 -1.34 12.29
CA TYR A 96 10.96 -0.98 10.89
C TYR A 96 12.08 0.08 10.84
N SER A 97 12.11 1.02 11.78
CA SER A 97 13.09 2.10 11.78
C SER A 97 14.52 1.58 12.01
N LEU A 98 14.69 0.71 13.02
CA LEU A 98 15.99 0.11 13.33
C LEU A 98 16.45 -0.84 12.23
N THR A 99 15.53 -1.62 11.66
CA THR A 99 15.87 -2.56 10.57
C THR A 99 16.20 -1.82 9.26
N ASN A 100 15.57 -0.68 8.98
CA ASN A 100 15.95 0.19 7.86
C ASN A 100 17.34 0.79 8.07
N ILE A 101 17.65 1.33 9.25
CA ILE A 101 19.02 1.79 9.56
C ILE A 101 20.03 0.65 9.37
N ALA A 102 19.72 -0.56 9.85
CA ALA A 102 20.56 -1.73 9.65
C ALA A 102 20.74 -2.08 8.15
N CYS A 103 19.72 -1.91 7.30
CA CYS A 103 19.84 -2.11 5.84
C CYS A 103 20.87 -1.15 5.22
N GLY A 104 21.06 0.04 5.76
CA GLY A 104 22.10 0.98 5.30
C GLY A 104 23.52 0.42 5.41
N PHE A 105 23.76 -0.54 6.32
CA PHE A 105 25.08 -1.15 6.55
C PHE A 105 25.30 -2.48 5.83
N VAL A 106 24.32 -2.97 5.07
CA VAL A 106 24.37 -4.33 4.50
C VAL A 106 25.34 -4.47 3.33
N ASN A 107 26.01 -5.62 3.25
CA ASN A 107 26.99 -5.94 2.20
C ASN A 107 26.76 -7.29 1.51
N ASP A 108 25.74 -8.06 1.92
CA ASP A 108 25.40 -9.33 1.30
C ASP A 108 23.87 -9.51 1.19
N VAL A 109 23.46 -10.33 0.22
CA VAL A 109 22.05 -10.54 -0.15
C VAL A 109 21.23 -11.19 0.98
N ASN A 110 21.81 -12.11 1.74
CA ASN A 110 21.07 -12.89 2.73
C ASN A 110 20.75 -12.06 3.98
N THR A 111 21.74 -11.29 4.46
CA THR A 111 21.53 -10.31 5.53
C THR A 111 20.50 -9.27 5.08
N TYR A 112 20.57 -8.84 3.81
CA TYR A 112 19.63 -7.87 3.27
C TYR A 112 18.20 -8.42 3.24
N ALA A 113 18.02 -9.66 2.77
CA ALA A 113 16.74 -10.36 2.78
C ALA A 113 16.17 -10.51 4.19
N CYS A 114 17.00 -10.88 5.17
CA CYS A 114 16.61 -11.02 6.57
C CYS A 114 16.14 -9.67 7.16
N LEU A 115 16.93 -8.60 6.95
CA LEU A 115 16.57 -7.27 7.44
C LEU A 115 15.30 -6.74 6.75
N ARG A 116 15.11 -6.98 5.45
CA ARG A 116 13.87 -6.60 4.74
C ARG A 116 12.66 -7.42 5.19
N PHE A 117 12.83 -8.69 5.54
CA PHE A 117 11.77 -9.48 6.18
C PHE A 117 11.35 -8.87 7.52
N LEU A 118 12.31 -8.53 8.38
CA LEU A 118 12.04 -7.90 9.68
C LEU A 118 11.42 -6.49 9.51
N ALA A 119 11.89 -5.70 8.56
CA ALA A 119 11.29 -4.41 8.20
C ALA A 119 9.85 -4.57 7.72
N GLY A 120 9.58 -5.61 6.90
CA GLY A 120 8.24 -5.97 6.47
C GLY A 120 7.30 -6.29 7.64
N ILE A 121 7.79 -7.04 8.64
CA ILE A 121 7.02 -7.29 9.88
C ILE A 121 6.69 -5.95 10.54
N GLY A 122 7.69 -5.07 10.71
CA GLY A 122 7.51 -3.74 11.31
C GLY A 122 6.47 -2.89 10.58
N LEU A 123 6.54 -2.78 9.26
CA LEU A 123 5.70 -1.88 8.45
C LEU A 123 4.20 -2.20 8.45
N SER A 124 3.81 -3.42 8.79
CA SER A 124 2.40 -3.82 8.70
C SER A 124 1.51 -3.30 9.84
N GLY A 125 2.09 -2.75 10.93
CA GLY A 125 1.36 -2.32 12.11
C GLY A 125 0.74 -0.91 12.03
N GLU A 126 1.23 -0.05 11.14
CA GLU A 126 0.91 1.39 11.17
C GLU A 126 -0.35 1.78 10.37
N ILE A 127 -0.54 1.22 9.18
CA ILE A 127 -1.54 1.66 8.19
C ILE A 127 -2.98 1.58 8.72
N GLY A 128 -3.30 0.54 9.50
CA GLY A 128 -4.63 0.38 10.07
C GLY A 128 -4.96 1.43 11.15
N VAL A 129 -3.95 1.93 11.88
CA VAL A 129 -4.13 2.87 12.98
C VAL A 129 -4.26 4.31 12.47
N ALA A 130 -3.45 4.71 11.49
CA ALA A 130 -3.46 6.07 10.96
C ALA A 130 -4.81 6.48 10.35
N MET A 131 -5.44 5.60 9.56
CA MET A 131 -6.72 5.91 8.91
C MET A 131 -7.89 5.96 9.89
N VAL A 132 -7.89 5.07 10.88
CA VAL A 132 -8.91 5.06 11.95
C VAL A 132 -8.82 6.32 12.79
N LEU A 133 -7.60 6.75 13.13
CA LEU A 133 -7.39 7.92 13.95
C LEU A 133 -7.93 9.20 13.30
N VAL A 134 -7.66 9.40 12.01
CA VAL A 134 -8.14 10.56 11.26
C VAL A 134 -9.68 10.56 11.21
N ALA A 135 -10.29 9.39 11.06
CA ALA A 135 -11.73 9.25 11.10
C ALA A 135 -12.29 9.63 12.49
N GLU A 136 -11.67 9.18 13.57
CA GLU A 136 -12.14 9.43 14.94
C GLU A 136 -11.95 10.89 15.39
N ILE A 137 -10.90 11.58 14.92
CA ILE A 137 -10.59 12.96 15.34
C ILE A 137 -11.40 14.01 14.57
N LEU A 138 -11.69 13.76 13.29
CA LEU A 138 -12.34 14.76 12.44
C LEU A 138 -13.87 14.67 12.50
N PRO A 139 -14.56 15.83 12.57
CA PRO A 139 -16.00 15.90 12.37
C PRO A 139 -16.44 15.21 11.08
N LYS A 140 -17.61 14.57 11.12
CA LYS A 140 -18.26 13.86 10.01
C LYS A 140 -18.19 14.63 8.69
N GLU A 141 -18.40 15.95 8.74
CA GLU A 141 -18.54 16.82 7.59
C GLU A 141 -17.21 17.07 6.86
N ILE A 142 -16.08 16.95 7.55
CA ILE A 142 -14.74 17.20 6.99
C ILE A 142 -13.82 15.98 6.97
N ARG A 143 -14.27 14.85 7.54
CA ARG A 143 -13.53 13.58 7.59
C ARG A 143 -13.00 13.16 6.21
N GLY A 144 -13.82 13.28 5.16
CA GLY A 144 -13.43 12.94 3.79
C GLY A 144 -12.25 13.78 3.27
N TYR A 145 -12.25 15.09 3.55
CA TYR A 145 -11.13 15.97 3.19
C TYR A 145 -9.86 15.65 3.98
N GLY A 146 -9.99 15.28 5.26
CA GLY A 146 -8.84 14.88 6.07
C GLY A 146 -8.19 13.59 5.62
N SER A 147 -8.99 12.56 5.31
CA SER A 147 -8.50 11.32 4.73
C SER A 147 -7.79 11.56 3.39
N ALA A 148 -8.33 12.45 2.56
CA ALA A 148 -7.72 12.83 1.29
C ALA A 148 -6.37 13.56 1.46
N VAL A 149 -6.27 14.50 2.41
CA VAL A 149 -5.00 15.19 2.71
C VAL A 149 -3.95 14.20 3.22
N VAL A 150 -4.32 13.34 4.16
CA VAL A 150 -3.41 12.34 4.72
C VAL A 150 -2.93 11.38 3.64
N ALA A 151 -3.84 10.87 2.81
CA ALA A 151 -3.49 9.99 1.70
C ALA A 151 -2.57 10.69 0.69
N GLY A 152 -2.94 11.90 0.26
CA GLY A 152 -2.17 12.69 -0.71
C GLY A 152 -0.76 12.98 -0.21
N VAL A 153 -0.60 13.47 1.01
CA VAL A 153 0.71 13.69 1.64
C VAL A 153 1.48 12.37 1.73
N GLY A 154 0.84 11.29 2.19
CA GLY A 154 1.52 10.03 2.40
C GLY A 154 2.11 9.43 1.12
N TYR A 155 1.40 9.49 0.00
CA TYR A 155 1.90 8.97 -1.27
C TYR A 155 3.13 9.72 -1.81
N PHE A 156 3.35 10.98 -1.42
CA PHE A 156 4.59 11.69 -1.74
C PHE A 156 5.83 11.10 -1.06
N GLY A 157 5.67 10.20 -0.07
CA GLY A 157 6.77 9.42 0.51
C GLY A 157 7.54 8.63 -0.55
N ALA A 158 6.86 8.14 -1.59
CA ALA A 158 7.50 7.46 -2.72
C ALA A 158 8.43 8.39 -3.52
N GLY A 159 8.00 9.64 -3.71
CA GLY A 159 8.80 10.68 -4.35
C GLY A 159 10.01 11.05 -3.52
N ALA A 160 9.84 11.21 -2.20
CA ALA A 160 10.97 11.44 -1.31
C ALA A 160 11.98 10.27 -1.30
N ALA A 161 11.51 9.03 -1.33
CA ALA A 161 12.37 7.85 -1.45
C ALA A 161 13.17 7.85 -2.75
N TYR A 162 12.54 8.19 -3.87
CA TYR A 162 13.23 8.32 -5.15
C TYR A 162 14.23 9.49 -5.16
N LEU A 163 13.83 10.68 -4.71
CA LEU A 163 14.69 11.86 -4.71
C LEU A 163 15.90 11.70 -3.78
N THR A 164 15.72 11.04 -2.63
CA THR A 164 16.83 10.73 -1.73
C THR A 164 17.82 9.75 -2.35
N GLN A 165 17.35 8.74 -3.09
CA GLN A 165 18.24 7.86 -3.87
C GLN A 165 18.88 8.58 -5.05
N GLU A 166 18.19 9.48 -5.72
CA GLU A 166 18.72 10.18 -6.91
C GLU A 166 19.80 11.21 -6.53
N TRP A 167 19.67 11.86 -5.38
CA TRP A 167 20.62 12.88 -4.93
C TRP A 167 21.74 12.35 -4.03
N PHE A 168 21.57 11.17 -3.42
CA PHE A 168 22.52 10.60 -2.47
C PHE A 168 22.76 9.11 -2.73
N ASP A 169 23.74 8.54 -2.03
CA ASP A 169 23.95 7.09 -2.06
C ASP A 169 22.74 6.33 -1.51
N TRP A 170 22.47 5.13 -2.06
CA TRP A 170 21.32 4.32 -1.69
C TRP A 170 21.25 3.97 -0.20
N ARG A 171 22.40 3.89 0.49
CA ARG A 171 22.46 3.66 1.94
C ARG A 171 21.89 4.83 2.72
N THR A 172 22.11 6.05 2.22
CA THR A 172 21.55 7.28 2.79
C THR A 172 20.04 7.21 2.81
N ALA A 173 19.42 6.67 1.76
CA ALA A 173 17.97 6.55 1.71
C ALA A 173 17.42 5.62 2.82
N PHE A 174 18.12 4.54 3.16
CA PHE A 174 17.76 3.72 4.33
C PHE A 174 17.93 4.44 5.66
N PHE A 175 19.02 5.20 5.84
CA PHE A 175 19.24 5.99 7.05
C PHE A 175 18.20 7.10 7.21
N VAL A 176 17.81 7.76 6.11
CA VAL A 176 16.77 8.78 6.10
C VAL A 176 15.42 8.15 6.47
N GLY A 177 15.03 7.04 5.85
CA GLY A 177 13.81 6.31 6.19
C GLY A 177 13.71 5.95 7.67
N GLY A 178 14.71 5.23 8.18
CA GLY A 178 14.73 4.85 9.59
C GLY A 178 14.86 6.04 10.55
N GLY A 179 15.59 7.10 10.18
CA GLY A 179 15.66 8.34 10.95
C GLY A 179 14.31 9.06 11.03
N MET A 180 13.57 9.16 9.92
CA MET A 180 12.22 9.71 9.90
C MET A 180 11.25 8.90 10.75
N GLY A 181 11.35 7.56 10.71
CA GLY A 181 10.55 6.67 11.57
C GLY A 181 10.82 6.88 13.07
N LEU A 182 12.07 7.04 13.49
CA LEU A 182 12.41 7.36 14.88
C LEU A 182 11.93 8.76 15.30
N LEU A 183 12.03 9.76 14.41
CA LEU A 183 11.48 11.10 14.67
C LEU A 183 9.95 11.06 14.81
N LEU A 184 9.26 10.31 13.95
CA LEU A 184 7.83 10.09 14.04
C LEU A 184 7.44 9.40 15.36
N LEU A 185 8.23 8.43 15.82
CA LEU A 185 8.05 7.77 17.11
C LEU A 185 8.05 8.79 18.26
N LEU A 186 9.04 9.70 18.28
CA LEU A 186 9.17 10.75 19.31
C LEU A 186 8.00 11.74 19.26
N LEU A 187 7.60 12.15 18.05
CA LEU A 187 6.43 13.01 17.86
C LEU A 187 5.17 12.32 18.40
N ARG A 188 4.98 11.04 18.10
CA ARG A 188 3.85 10.25 18.60
C ARG A 188 3.84 10.23 20.12
N VAL A 189 4.93 9.85 20.79
CA VAL A 189 5.02 9.87 22.28
C VAL A 189 4.55 11.21 22.84
N SER A 190 5.04 12.31 22.27
CA SER A 190 4.71 13.68 22.71
C SER A 190 3.22 14.02 22.58
N VAL A 191 2.57 13.64 21.47
CA VAL A 191 1.13 13.87 21.29
C VAL A 191 0.31 12.95 22.21
N PHE A 192 0.77 11.73 22.49
CA PHE A 192 0.09 10.84 23.41
C PHE A 192 0.11 11.34 24.85
N GLU A 193 1.26 11.83 25.33
CA GLU A 193 1.39 12.42 26.67
C GLU A 193 0.51 13.67 26.86
N SER A 194 0.18 14.38 25.78
CA SER A 194 -0.75 15.52 25.81
C SER A 194 -2.23 15.15 26.09
N GLY A 195 -2.54 13.86 26.27
CA GLY A 195 -3.87 13.38 26.67
C GLY A 195 -4.94 13.39 25.57
N LEU A 196 -4.56 13.80 24.36
CA LEU A 196 -5.45 13.91 23.19
C LEU A 196 -6.02 12.56 22.71
N PHE A 197 -5.33 11.47 23.06
CA PHE A 197 -5.66 10.09 22.68
C PHE A 197 -6.30 9.26 23.81
N SER A 198 -6.31 9.78 25.04
CA SER A 198 -6.82 9.05 26.22
C SER A 198 -8.32 8.74 26.14
N ARG A 199 -9.05 9.39 25.21
CA ARG A 199 -10.47 9.19 24.95
C ARG A 199 -10.79 7.92 24.13
N MET A 200 -9.84 7.36 23.37
CA MET A 200 -10.04 6.11 22.62
C MET A 200 -10.11 4.85 23.52
N LYS A 201 -9.71 4.97 24.79
CA LYS A 201 -9.59 3.82 25.70
C LYS A 201 -10.93 3.37 26.30
N ALA A 202 -11.97 4.20 26.21
CA ALA A 202 -13.16 4.07 27.06
C ALA A 202 -14.32 3.23 26.48
N GLU A 203 -14.36 2.94 25.17
CA GLU A 203 -15.67 2.63 24.58
C GLU A 203 -15.92 1.19 24.10
N HIS A 204 -14.95 0.27 24.04
CA HIS A 204 -15.19 -1.05 23.41
C HIS A 204 -14.49 -2.23 24.13
N GLN A 205 -14.87 -2.50 25.38
CA GLN A 205 -14.31 -3.61 26.20
C GLN A 205 -15.03 -4.97 26.05
N HIS A 206 -16.17 -5.08 25.36
CA HIS A 206 -17.05 -6.27 25.48
C HIS A 206 -17.31 -7.12 24.22
N VAL A 207 -16.56 -6.95 23.14
CA VAL A 207 -16.69 -7.82 21.95
C VAL A 207 -15.45 -8.70 21.82
N SER A 208 -15.63 -10.02 21.64
CA SER A 208 -14.54 -10.95 21.32
C SER A 208 -13.85 -10.50 20.03
N ARG A 209 -12.60 -10.04 20.12
CA ARG A 209 -11.84 -9.51 18.98
C ARG A 209 -10.86 -10.52 18.42
N GLY A 210 -10.70 -10.51 17.09
CA GLY A 210 -9.44 -10.88 16.46
C GLY A 210 -9.18 -12.37 16.23
N ASP A 211 -10.17 -13.17 15.80
CA ASP A 211 -9.89 -14.52 15.31
C ASP A 211 -9.78 -14.56 13.79
N PHE A 212 -8.54 -14.44 13.30
CA PHE A 212 -8.21 -14.54 11.86
C PHE A 212 -8.72 -15.84 11.23
N ARG A 213 -8.93 -16.91 12.02
CA ARG A 213 -9.45 -18.19 11.53
C ARG A 213 -10.91 -18.08 11.08
N GLN A 214 -11.67 -17.09 11.55
CA GLN A 214 -13.07 -16.91 11.14
C GLN A 214 -13.21 -16.61 9.64
N PHE A 215 -12.21 -15.95 9.03
CA PHE A 215 -12.19 -15.73 7.58
C PHE A 215 -12.10 -17.04 6.78
N PHE A 216 -11.57 -18.10 7.39
CA PHE A 216 -11.34 -19.39 6.73
C PHE A 216 -12.22 -20.52 7.30
N ARG A 217 -13.18 -20.19 8.17
CA ARG A 217 -14.04 -21.17 8.84
C ARG A 217 -15.07 -21.78 7.89
N THR A 218 -15.61 -20.97 6.99
CA THR A 218 -16.61 -21.40 6.00
C THR A 218 -16.17 -21.01 4.60
N TRP A 219 -16.65 -21.74 3.61
CA TRP A 219 -16.36 -21.44 2.20
C TRP A 219 -16.86 -20.04 1.77
N PRO A 220 -18.07 -19.58 2.15
CA PRO A 220 -18.52 -18.23 1.85
C PRO A 220 -17.62 -17.13 2.44
N SER A 221 -17.22 -17.25 3.70
CA SER A 221 -16.31 -16.28 4.34
C SER A 221 -14.93 -16.27 3.68
N THR A 222 -14.43 -17.45 3.30
CA THR A 222 -13.15 -17.58 2.59
C THR A 222 -13.21 -16.88 1.23
N ILE A 223 -14.27 -17.14 0.47
CA ILE A 223 -14.46 -16.52 -0.85
C ILE A 223 -14.63 -15.01 -0.73
N LYS A 224 -15.36 -14.52 0.29
CA LYS A 224 -15.49 -13.09 0.57
C LYS A 224 -14.12 -12.45 0.85
N TYR A 225 -13.29 -13.09 1.66
CA TYR A 225 -11.93 -12.63 1.95
C TYR A 225 -11.04 -12.62 0.70
N LEU A 226 -11.03 -13.72 -0.07
CA LEU A 226 -10.27 -13.83 -1.30
C LEU A 226 -10.68 -12.80 -2.34
N ARG A 227 -11.97 -12.51 -2.49
CA ARG A 227 -12.48 -11.45 -3.38
C ARG A 227 -12.00 -10.06 -3.00
N CYS A 228 -11.89 -9.77 -1.70
CA CYS A 228 -11.28 -8.53 -1.27
C CYS A 228 -9.83 -8.48 -1.74
N VAL A 229 -9.04 -9.52 -1.44
CA VAL A 229 -7.62 -9.59 -1.80
C VAL A 229 -7.37 -9.43 -3.31
N THR A 230 -8.13 -10.11 -4.16
CA THR A 230 -7.97 -10.07 -5.62
C THR A 230 -8.28 -8.71 -6.24
N ILE A 231 -9.16 -7.89 -5.62
CA ILE A 231 -9.44 -6.52 -6.10
C ILE A 231 -8.23 -5.59 -5.90
N GLY A 232 -7.40 -5.86 -4.90
CA GLY A 232 -6.16 -5.11 -4.66
C GLY A 232 -4.95 -5.63 -5.45
N MET A 233 -5.01 -6.81 -6.06
CA MET A 233 -3.88 -7.42 -6.79
C MET A 233 -3.38 -6.54 -7.97
N PRO A 234 -4.24 -5.92 -8.81
CA PRO A 234 -3.78 -5.12 -9.94
C PRO A 234 -2.83 -3.98 -9.58
N THR A 235 -3.06 -3.31 -8.43
CA THR A 235 -2.17 -2.27 -7.93
C THR A 235 -0.76 -2.80 -7.70
N TRP A 236 -0.63 -3.98 -7.11
CA TRP A 236 0.67 -4.59 -6.83
C TRP A 236 1.28 -5.29 -8.04
N PHE A 237 0.49 -5.67 -9.04
CA PHE A 237 1.02 -6.03 -10.34
C PHE A 237 1.71 -4.81 -11.01
N ILE A 238 1.08 -3.64 -11.00
CA ILE A 238 1.68 -2.43 -11.57
C ILE A 238 2.93 -1.99 -10.79
N VAL A 239 2.85 -1.91 -9.45
CA VAL A 239 3.98 -1.49 -8.61
C VAL A 239 5.10 -2.54 -8.59
N GLY A 240 4.74 -3.79 -8.30
CA GLY A 240 5.68 -4.86 -8.00
C GLY A 240 6.19 -5.63 -9.20
N ILE A 241 5.50 -5.58 -10.34
CA ILE A 241 5.96 -6.21 -11.59
C ILE A 241 6.34 -5.12 -12.60
N LEU A 242 5.38 -4.32 -13.07
CA LEU A 242 5.64 -3.38 -14.18
C LEU A 242 6.69 -2.33 -13.82
N ALA A 243 6.58 -1.68 -12.65
CA ALA A 243 7.54 -0.66 -12.24
C ALA A 243 8.83 -1.23 -11.65
N THR A 244 8.74 -2.21 -10.77
CA THR A 244 9.92 -2.77 -10.10
C THR A 244 10.88 -3.45 -11.08
N PHE A 245 10.36 -4.08 -12.13
CA PHE A 245 11.13 -4.71 -13.20
C PHE A 245 11.13 -3.88 -14.49
N ALA A 246 10.84 -2.58 -14.41
CA ALA A 246 10.73 -1.70 -15.58
C ALA A 246 12.03 -1.60 -16.39
N ASN A 247 13.19 -1.75 -15.75
CA ASN A 247 14.48 -1.83 -16.43
C ASN A 247 14.54 -3.02 -17.39
N GLU A 248 14.12 -4.20 -16.93
CA GLU A 248 14.13 -5.45 -17.71
C GLU A 248 13.04 -5.44 -18.79
N LEU A 249 11.90 -4.81 -18.50
CA LEU A 249 10.81 -4.65 -19.48
C LEU A 249 11.17 -3.63 -20.55
N GLY A 250 11.79 -2.51 -20.18
CA GLY A 250 12.25 -1.47 -21.11
C GLY A 250 13.37 -1.97 -22.03
N GLU A 251 14.30 -2.77 -21.50
CA GLU A 251 15.32 -3.44 -22.32
C GLU A 251 14.67 -4.39 -23.34
N ALA A 252 13.67 -5.18 -22.91
CA ALA A 252 12.92 -6.06 -23.81
C ALA A 252 12.09 -5.30 -24.87
N MET A 253 11.77 -4.02 -24.63
CA MET A 253 11.14 -3.12 -25.61
C MET A 253 12.16 -2.45 -26.55
N GLY A 254 13.46 -2.58 -26.28
CA GLY A 254 14.53 -1.93 -27.05
C GLY A 254 14.82 -0.48 -26.67
N ILE A 255 14.42 -0.04 -25.46
CA ILE A 255 14.64 1.34 -25.01
C ILE A 255 16.10 1.54 -24.59
N VAL A 256 16.84 2.32 -25.37
CA VAL A 256 18.30 2.52 -25.22
C VAL A 256 18.67 3.37 -24.01
N GLU A 257 17.81 4.31 -23.62
CA GLU A 257 18.07 5.30 -22.56
C GLU A 257 18.19 4.70 -21.15
N GLY A 258 17.77 3.44 -20.98
CA GLY A 258 17.72 2.76 -19.68
C GLY A 258 16.56 3.26 -18.82
N VAL A 259 15.69 2.35 -18.38
CA VAL A 259 14.52 2.69 -17.57
C VAL A 259 14.88 2.55 -16.09
N LYS A 260 14.66 3.62 -15.30
CA LYS A 260 14.89 3.62 -13.85
C LYS A 260 13.64 3.09 -13.11
N PRO A 261 13.68 1.91 -12.48
CA PRO A 261 12.53 1.35 -11.75
C PRO A 261 12.01 2.27 -10.64
N GLY A 262 12.93 2.95 -9.92
CA GLY A 262 12.55 3.87 -8.86
C GLY A 262 11.70 5.05 -9.34
N ARG A 263 11.97 5.56 -10.55
CA ARG A 263 11.17 6.64 -11.15
C ARG A 263 9.79 6.15 -11.57
N CYS A 264 9.67 4.94 -12.10
CA CYS A 264 8.37 4.30 -12.37
C CYS A 264 7.52 4.19 -11.09
N VAL A 265 8.12 3.73 -9.98
CA VAL A 265 7.46 3.63 -8.67
C VAL A 265 7.00 5.00 -8.19
N MET A 266 7.85 6.02 -8.24
CA MET A 266 7.46 7.40 -7.90
C MET A 266 6.27 7.87 -8.73
N MET A 267 6.32 7.73 -10.05
CA MET A 267 5.26 8.20 -10.94
C MET A 267 3.93 7.51 -10.66
N ILE A 268 3.94 6.19 -10.41
CA ILE A 268 2.74 5.46 -9.99
C ILE A 268 2.13 6.09 -8.74
N TYR A 269 2.93 6.38 -7.72
CA TYR A 269 2.42 6.91 -6.45
C TYR A 269 1.94 8.36 -6.56
N VAL A 270 2.56 9.17 -7.43
CA VAL A 270 2.03 10.51 -7.78
C VAL A 270 0.66 10.37 -8.45
N GLY A 271 0.53 9.46 -9.42
CA GLY A 271 -0.75 9.16 -10.05
C GLY A 271 -1.79 8.68 -9.05
N LEU A 272 -1.40 7.73 -8.19
CA LEU A 272 -2.24 7.10 -7.18
C LEU A 272 -2.80 8.13 -6.20
N ALA A 273 -2.00 9.13 -5.80
CA ALA A 273 -2.48 10.25 -5.00
C ALA A 273 -3.63 11.02 -5.68
N GLY A 274 -3.47 11.32 -6.97
CA GLY A 274 -4.53 11.96 -7.77
C GLY A 274 -5.77 11.08 -7.94
N GLY A 275 -5.58 9.78 -8.17
CA GLY A 275 -6.66 8.82 -8.31
C GLY A 275 -7.46 8.66 -7.02
N ASP A 276 -6.79 8.47 -5.87
CA ASP A 276 -7.44 8.25 -4.58
C ASP A 276 -8.28 9.48 -4.18
N LEU A 277 -7.78 10.69 -4.46
CA LEU A 277 -8.51 11.93 -4.23
C LEU A 277 -9.80 12.03 -5.05
N LEU A 278 -9.80 11.50 -6.28
CA LEU A 278 -10.92 11.63 -7.22
C LEU A 278 -11.89 10.43 -7.18
N SER A 279 -11.42 9.26 -6.75
CA SER A 279 -12.23 8.03 -6.70
C SER A 279 -13.43 8.15 -5.74
N GLY A 280 -13.28 8.87 -4.62
CA GLY A 280 -14.35 9.15 -3.67
C GLY A 280 -15.51 9.94 -4.30
N PRO A 281 -15.29 11.18 -4.78
CA PRO A 281 -16.30 11.95 -5.51
C PRO A 281 -16.91 11.21 -6.71
N LEU A 282 -16.08 10.47 -7.46
CA LEU A 282 -16.55 9.66 -8.59
C LEU A 282 -17.54 8.59 -8.14
N SER A 283 -17.29 7.94 -6.99
CA SER A 283 -18.20 6.94 -6.42
C SER A 283 -19.53 7.51 -5.93
N GLN A 284 -19.51 8.77 -5.46
CA GLN A 284 -20.73 9.48 -5.08
C GLN A 284 -21.56 9.84 -6.30
N TRP A 285 -20.91 10.31 -7.37
CA TRP A 285 -21.57 10.62 -8.63
C TRP A 285 -22.20 9.39 -9.29
N LEU A 286 -21.49 8.26 -9.29
CA LEU A 286 -21.99 6.98 -9.82
C LEU A 286 -22.93 6.23 -8.86
N GLN A 287 -23.09 6.71 -7.63
CA GLN A 287 -23.81 6.05 -6.53
C GLN A 287 -23.44 4.57 -6.35
N SER A 288 -22.19 4.22 -6.61
CA SER A 288 -21.74 2.82 -6.65
C SER A 288 -20.23 2.74 -6.51
N ARG A 289 -19.76 1.98 -5.50
CA ARG A 289 -18.32 1.74 -5.32
C ARG A 289 -17.82 0.74 -6.36
N ILE A 290 -18.60 -0.31 -6.62
CA ILE A 290 -18.23 -1.37 -7.55
C ILE A 290 -18.09 -0.82 -8.97
N LYS A 291 -19.04 -0.01 -9.46
CA LYS A 291 -18.94 0.59 -10.80
C LYS A 291 -17.69 1.47 -10.93
N THR A 292 -17.37 2.23 -9.89
CA THR A 292 -16.20 3.10 -9.84
C THR A 292 -14.90 2.30 -9.91
N ILE A 293 -14.74 1.29 -9.04
CA ILE A 293 -13.56 0.41 -9.04
C ILE A 293 -13.45 -0.34 -10.36
N THR A 294 -14.57 -0.83 -10.91
CA THR A 294 -14.58 -1.56 -12.19
C THR A 294 -14.10 -0.68 -13.34
N GLY A 295 -14.61 0.56 -13.44
CA GLY A 295 -14.17 1.51 -14.47
C GLY A 295 -12.67 1.82 -14.38
N LEU A 296 -12.20 2.14 -13.16
CA LEU A 296 -10.79 2.40 -12.89
C LEU A 296 -9.90 1.20 -13.24
N LEU A 297 -10.31 -0.02 -12.89
CA LEU A 297 -9.60 -1.25 -13.25
C LEU A 297 -9.59 -1.55 -14.75
N LEU A 298 -10.67 -1.23 -15.48
CA LEU A 298 -10.70 -1.38 -16.94
C LEU A 298 -9.66 -0.46 -17.59
N PHE A 299 -9.60 0.81 -17.18
CA PHE A 299 -8.57 1.73 -17.66
C PHE A 299 -7.17 1.29 -17.25
N SER A 300 -7.00 0.79 -16.02
CA SER A 300 -5.74 0.23 -15.54
C SER A 300 -5.27 -0.97 -16.39
N ALA A 301 -6.17 -1.87 -16.75
CA ALA A 301 -5.89 -3.02 -17.61
C ALA A 301 -5.50 -2.59 -19.02
N LEU A 302 -6.22 -1.61 -19.59
CA LEU A 302 -5.89 -1.01 -20.88
C LEU A 302 -4.48 -0.39 -20.85
N LEU A 303 -4.18 0.43 -19.85
CA LEU A 303 -2.87 1.07 -19.69
C LEU A 303 -1.76 0.05 -19.47
N SER A 304 -2.02 -1.04 -18.77
CA SER A 304 -1.05 -2.15 -18.63
C SER A 304 -0.81 -2.86 -19.97
N GLY A 305 -1.84 -2.99 -20.80
CA GLY A 305 -1.69 -3.49 -22.17
C GLY A 305 -0.88 -2.54 -23.06
N ILE A 306 -1.13 -1.23 -22.98
CA ILE A 306 -0.35 -0.21 -23.70
C ILE A 306 1.09 -0.18 -23.20
N TYR A 307 1.32 -0.29 -21.88
CA TYR A 307 2.64 -0.39 -21.30
C TYR A 307 3.45 -1.51 -21.95
N LEU A 308 2.87 -2.71 -22.05
CA LEU A 308 3.57 -3.91 -22.51
C LEU A 308 3.66 -4.03 -24.04
N PHE A 309 2.64 -3.58 -24.76
CA PHE A 309 2.46 -3.88 -26.19
C PHE A 309 2.08 -2.66 -27.04
N GLY A 310 2.05 -1.47 -26.46
CA GLY A 310 1.65 -0.23 -27.12
C GLY A 310 2.72 0.41 -28.01
N GLY A 311 3.92 -0.19 -28.11
CA GLY A 311 5.01 0.32 -28.95
C GLY A 311 5.73 1.54 -28.37
N ILE A 312 5.86 1.61 -27.04
CA ILE A 312 6.61 2.69 -26.37
C ILE A 312 8.10 2.48 -26.60
N ASP A 313 8.77 3.51 -27.10
CA ASP A 313 10.18 3.51 -27.48
C ASP A 313 11.06 4.41 -26.60
N THR A 314 10.47 5.12 -25.64
CA THR A 314 11.16 6.08 -24.76
C THR A 314 10.94 5.79 -23.28
N ALA A 315 11.94 6.11 -22.44
CA ALA A 315 11.83 5.95 -21.00
C ALA A 315 10.75 6.88 -20.41
N GLU A 316 10.62 8.11 -20.93
CA GLU A 316 9.57 9.06 -20.53
C GLU A 316 8.16 8.56 -20.86
N GLY A 317 7.98 7.82 -21.96
CA GLY A 317 6.72 7.16 -22.29
C GLY A 317 6.33 6.16 -21.21
N ILE A 318 7.28 5.33 -20.75
CA ILE A 318 7.06 4.39 -19.64
C ILE A 318 6.70 5.13 -18.34
N TYR A 319 7.43 6.19 -17.99
CA TYR A 319 7.15 6.97 -16.77
C TYR A 319 5.76 7.61 -16.80
N THR A 320 5.34 8.09 -17.97
CA THR A 320 4.01 8.67 -18.18
C THR A 320 2.91 7.63 -17.99
N ILE A 321 3.04 6.46 -18.61
CA ILE A 321 2.06 5.38 -18.43
C ILE A 321 2.04 4.85 -17.00
N CYS A 322 3.19 4.76 -16.33
CA CYS A 322 3.24 4.46 -14.90
C CYS A 322 2.41 5.46 -14.08
N GLY A 323 2.51 6.76 -14.36
CA GLY A 323 1.68 7.78 -13.71
C GLY A 323 0.19 7.60 -13.97
N LEU A 324 -0.21 7.37 -15.23
CA LEU A 324 -1.61 7.13 -15.59
C LEU A 324 -2.17 5.85 -14.98
N ALA A 325 -1.41 4.76 -14.99
CA ALA A 325 -1.80 3.48 -14.39
C ALA A 325 -1.89 3.60 -12.85
N GLY A 326 -1.00 4.38 -12.24
CA GLY A 326 -1.09 4.76 -10.84
C GLY A 326 -2.38 5.50 -10.52
N PHE A 327 -2.76 6.47 -11.35
CA PHE A 327 -4.05 7.17 -11.21
C PHE A 327 -5.24 6.22 -11.30
N CYS A 328 -5.24 5.29 -12.26
CA CYS A 328 -6.30 4.29 -12.38
C CYS A 328 -6.31 3.25 -11.25
N THR A 329 -5.24 3.13 -10.48
CA THR A 329 -5.19 2.25 -9.28
C THR A 329 -5.32 3.01 -7.96
N GLY A 330 -5.51 4.34 -8.03
CA GLY A 330 -5.88 5.19 -6.90
C GLY A 330 -7.33 5.00 -6.49
N TYR A 331 -7.69 3.80 -6.05
CA TYR A 331 -8.96 3.52 -5.39
C TYR A 331 -8.75 2.84 -4.04
N ILE A 332 -7.53 2.84 -3.51
CA ILE A 332 -7.14 2.14 -2.27
C ILE A 332 -7.99 2.63 -1.11
N ALA A 333 -8.14 3.94 -0.92
CA ALA A 333 -8.96 4.48 0.18
C ALA A 333 -10.43 4.01 0.12
N MET A 334 -11.03 4.06 -1.08
CA MET A 334 -12.39 3.59 -1.31
C MET A 334 -12.49 2.07 -1.14
N TYR A 335 -11.50 1.31 -1.61
CA TYR A 335 -11.43 -0.13 -1.47
C TYR A 335 -11.33 -0.55 0.00
N LEU A 336 -10.49 0.11 0.80
CA LEU A 336 -10.39 -0.14 2.25
C LEU A 336 -11.70 0.18 2.97
N THR A 337 -12.39 1.23 2.52
CA THR A 337 -13.74 1.57 3.03
C THR A 337 -14.74 0.47 2.71
N MET A 338 -14.75 -0.03 1.48
CA MET A 338 -15.60 -1.16 1.07
C MET A 338 -15.29 -2.42 1.88
N VAL A 339 -14.01 -2.74 2.12
CA VAL A 339 -13.62 -3.87 3.00
C VAL A 339 -14.18 -3.66 4.41
N ALA A 340 -14.09 -2.46 4.97
CA ALA A 340 -14.63 -2.17 6.30
C ALA A 340 -16.15 -2.34 6.37
N GLU A 341 -16.87 -1.94 5.33
CA GLU A 341 -18.34 -2.05 5.20
C GLU A 341 -18.82 -3.49 5.01
N LEU A 342 -17.96 -4.39 4.49
CA LEU A 342 -18.31 -5.78 4.29
C LEU A 342 -18.32 -6.58 5.58
N TYR A 343 -17.49 -6.24 6.57
CA TYR A 343 -17.32 -7.03 7.78
C TYR A 343 -17.97 -6.36 9.00
N GLY A 344 -18.57 -7.21 9.85
CA GLY A 344 -19.16 -6.79 11.12
C GLY A 344 -18.13 -6.26 12.11
N THR A 345 -18.58 -5.57 13.14
CA THR A 345 -17.74 -4.83 14.09
C THR A 345 -16.72 -5.73 14.82
N ASN A 346 -17.01 -7.02 14.94
CA ASN A 346 -16.14 -8.05 15.53
C ASN A 346 -14.92 -8.43 14.65
N LEU A 347 -15.02 -8.31 13.33
CA LEU A 347 -13.97 -8.71 12.37
C LEU A 347 -13.42 -7.56 11.52
N ARG A 348 -14.08 -6.40 11.52
CA ARG A 348 -13.75 -5.23 10.69
C ARG A 348 -12.29 -4.81 10.79
N ALA A 349 -11.77 -4.63 12.00
CA ALA A 349 -10.40 -4.17 12.22
C ALA A 349 -9.36 -5.20 11.72
N THR A 350 -9.63 -6.48 11.95
CA THR A 350 -8.79 -7.58 11.45
C THR A 350 -8.79 -7.57 9.93
N ALA A 351 -9.98 -7.46 9.30
CA ALA A 351 -10.12 -7.46 7.85
C ALA A 351 -9.40 -6.26 7.20
N THR A 352 -9.59 -5.05 7.73
CA THR A 352 -8.97 -3.84 7.17
C THR A 352 -7.45 -3.79 7.34
N THR A 353 -6.88 -4.58 8.25
CA THR A 353 -5.42 -4.70 8.44
C THR A 353 -4.83 -5.87 7.67
N SER A 354 -5.50 -7.03 7.71
CA SER A 354 -4.98 -8.26 7.12
C SER A 354 -5.15 -8.29 5.61
N VAL A 355 -6.28 -7.82 5.09
CA VAL A 355 -6.55 -7.84 3.64
C VAL A 355 -5.48 -7.07 2.86
N PRO A 356 -5.12 -5.81 3.19
CA PRO A 356 -4.09 -5.08 2.45
C PRO A 356 -2.70 -5.72 2.56
N SER A 357 -2.41 -6.33 3.71
CA SER A 357 -1.16 -7.06 3.95
C SER A 357 -1.07 -8.32 3.11
N VAL A 358 -2.18 -9.06 2.96
CA VAL A 358 -2.25 -10.23 2.07
C VAL A 358 -2.23 -9.82 0.61
N VAL A 359 -2.91 -8.73 0.22
CA VAL A 359 -2.84 -8.13 -1.13
C VAL A 359 -1.38 -7.89 -1.52
N ARG A 360 -0.59 -7.28 -0.62
CA ARG A 360 0.86 -7.10 -0.81
C ARG A 360 1.60 -8.43 -0.94
N GLY A 361 1.28 -9.38 -0.08
CA GLY A 361 1.78 -10.76 -0.13
C GLY A 361 1.52 -11.48 -1.46
N THR A 362 0.48 -11.10 -2.22
CA THR A 362 0.23 -11.67 -3.56
C THR A 362 1.35 -11.39 -4.55
N LEU A 363 2.22 -10.42 -4.28
CA LEU A 363 3.41 -10.17 -5.09
C LEU A 363 4.39 -11.36 -5.06
N ILE A 364 4.39 -12.19 -4.01
CA ILE A 364 5.24 -13.38 -3.93
C ILE A 364 4.92 -14.37 -5.06
N PRO A 365 3.69 -14.90 -5.20
CA PRO A 365 3.38 -15.78 -6.32
C PRO A 365 3.49 -15.06 -7.67
N MET A 366 3.17 -13.76 -7.76
CA MET A 366 3.32 -12.98 -8.99
C MET A 366 4.77 -12.95 -9.49
N THR A 367 5.73 -12.63 -8.61
CA THR A 367 7.14 -12.57 -8.99
C THR A 367 7.71 -13.95 -9.28
N LEU A 368 7.30 -14.99 -8.54
CA LEU A 368 7.70 -16.37 -8.83
C LEU A 368 7.21 -16.81 -10.22
N LEU A 369 5.95 -16.53 -10.57
CA LEU A 369 5.40 -16.81 -11.89
C LEU A 369 6.11 -16.02 -12.97
N PHE A 370 6.35 -14.72 -12.73
CA PHE A 370 7.08 -13.87 -13.67
C PHE A 370 8.49 -14.41 -13.94
N GLN A 371 9.26 -14.75 -12.90
CA GLN A 371 10.60 -15.32 -13.05
C GLN A 371 10.61 -16.71 -13.69
N THR A 372 9.54 -17.50 -13.50
CA THR A 372 9.43 -18.84 -14.10
C THR A 372 9.09 -18.77 -15.60
N PHE A 373 8.24 -17.84 -16.01
CA PHE A 373 7.83 -17.67 -17.41
C PHE A 373 8.78 -16.81 -18.23
N LYS A 374 9.51 -15.90 -17.60
CA LYS A 374 10.43 -14.98 -18.28
C LYS A 374 11.46 -15.69 -19.19
N PRO A 375 12.12 -16.80 -18.79
CA PRO A 375 13.11 -17.48 -19.65
C PRO A 375 12.53 -18.11 -20.91
N SER A 376 11.27 -18.58 -20.88
CA SER A 376 10.64 -19.29 -22.00
C SER A 376 9.82 -18.38 -22.92
N LEU A 377 9.17 -17.35 -22.37
CA LEU A 377 8.26 -16.47 -23.09
C LEU A 377 8.82 -15.07 -23.36
N GLY A 378 9.91 -14.69 -22.68
CA GLY A 378 10.40 -13.32 -22.63
C GLY A 378 9.66 -12.45 -21.60
N ALA A 379 10.27 -11.32 -21.23
CA ALA A 379 9.77 -10.47 -20.14
C ALA A 379 8.38 -9.87 -20.42
N LEU A 380 8.15 -9.39 -21.65
CA LEU A 380 6.87 -8.76 -22.02
C LEU A 380 5.70 -9.75 -22.00
N ALA A 381 5.87 -10.93 -22.62
CA ALA A 381 4.82 -11.94 -22.65
C ALA A 381 4.56 -12.56 -21.27
N ALA A 382 5.61 -12.77 -20.46
CA ALA A 382 5.46 -13.23 -19.08
C ALA A 382 4.66 -12.23 -18.22
N ALA A 383 4.97 -10.92 -18.32
CA ALA A 383 4.20 -9.88 -17.64
C ALA A 383 2.76 -9.77 -18.18
N GLY A 384 2.56 -9.95 -19.49
CA GLY A 384 1.24 -9.94 -20.13
C GLY A 384 0.33 -11.06 -19.65
N LEU A 385 0.83 -12.30 -19.59
CA LEU A 385 0.10 -13.44 -19.05
C LEU A 385 -0.27 -13.23 -17.58
N LEU A 386 0.66 -12.70 -16.79
CA LEU A 386 0.41 -12.39 -15.39
C LEU A 386 -0.66 -11.30 -15.26
N GLY A 387 -0.61 -10.26 -16.10
CA GLY A 387 -1.63 -9.22 -16.17
C GLY A 387 -3.02 -9.80 -16.45
N LEU A 388 -3.16 -10.66 -17.45
CA LEU A 388 -4.43 -11.33 -17.78
C LEU A 388 -4.98 -12.12 -16.59
N LEU A 389 -4.12 -12.86 -15.88
CA LEU A 389 -4.51 -13.61 -14.69
C LEU A 389 -4.98 -12.66 -13.58
N VAL A 390 -4.20 -11.63 -13.26
CA VAL A 390 -4.45 -10.71 -12.15
C VAL A 390 -5.72 -9.89 -12.39
N TYR A 391 -5.87 -9.27 -13.56
CA TYR A 391 -7.08 -8.52 -13.90
C TYR A 391 -8.29 -9.45 -14.02
N GLY A 392 -8.14 -10.66 -14.57
CA GLY A 392 -9.22 -11.65 -14.64
C GLY A 392 -9.76 -12.03 -13.25
N LEU A 393 -8.88 -12.27 -12.28
CA LEU A 393 -9.27 -12.54 -10.89
C LEU A 393 -9.96 -11.35 -10.23
N ALA A 394 -9.48 -10.12 -10.48
CA ALA A 394 -10.09 -8.90 -9.96
C ALA A 394 -11.52 -8.70 -10.52
N PHE A 395 -11.72 -8.85 -11.83
CA PHE A 395 -13.03 -8.72 -12.47
C PHE A 395 -13.98 -9.85 -12.06
N TRP A 396 -13.50 -11.08 -11.94
CA TRP A 396 -14.29 -12.19 -11.38
C TRP A 396 -14.81 -11.85 -9.98
N SER A 397 -13.98 -11.22 -9.16
CA SER A 397 -14.33 -10.86 -7.79
C SER A 397 -15.38 -9.75 -7.75
N LEU A 398 -15.21 -8.69 -8.55
CA LEU A 398 -16.16 -7.60 -8.66
C LEU A 398 -17.53 -8.05 -9.19
N SER A 399 -17.56 -8.99 -10.14
CA SER A 399 -18.81 -9.48 -10.76
C SER A 399 -19.80 -10.12 -9.77
N ARG A 400 -19.31 -10.54 -8.59
CA ARG A 400 -20.11 -11.22 -7.57
C ARG A 400 -20.05 -10.52 -6.21
N MET A 401 -19.52 -9.31 -6.15
CA MET A 401 -19.55 -8.50 -4.94
C MET A 401 -20.82 -7.68 -4.86
N GLU A 402 -21.34 -7.53 -3.65
CA GLU A 402 -22.46 -6.63 -3.35
C GLU A 402 -21.95 -5.20 -3.24
N ASP A 403 -22.70 -4.26 -3.80
CA ASP A 403 -22.36 -2.84 -3.63
C ASP A 403 -22.59 -2.43 -2.17
N THR A 404 -21.62 -1.73 -1.60
CA THR A 404 -21.67 -1.28 -0.20
C THR A 404 -22.05 0.19 -0.06
N PHE A 405 -22.39 0.87 -1.16
CA PHE A 405 -22.82 2.27 -1.13
C PHE A 405 -24.02 2.46 -0.19
N GLY A 406 -23.81 3.17 0.93
CA GLY A 406 -24.86 3.49 1.90
C GLY A 406 -25.21 2.37 2.88
N ARG A 407 -24.40 1.31 2.97
CA ARG A 407 -24.62 0.19 3.90
C ARG A 407 -24.37 0.63 5.35
N ASP A 408 -25.23 0.19 6.26
CA ASP A 408 -25.11 0.48 7.69
C ASP A 408 -23.95 -0.32 8.32
N LEU A 409 -23.27 0.28 9.29
CA LEU A 409 -22.03 -0.25 9.87
C LEU A 409 -22.25 -1.02 11.18
N ASP A 410 -23.46 -0.99 11.74
CA ASP A 410 -23.77 -1.61 13.04
C ASP A 410 -24.38 -3.00 12.87
N PHE A 411 -23.52 -3.97 12.51
CA PHE A 411 -23.87 -5.40 12.50
C PHE A 411 -22.71 -6.27 12.99
N VAL A 412 -23.03 -7.46 13.49
CA VAL A 412 -22.07 -8.45 13.99
C VAL A 412 -22.14 -9.67 13.07
N GLU A 413 -20.98 -10.22 12.68
CA GLU A 413 -20.93 -11.50 11.96
C GLU A 413 -21.01 -12.67 12.95
N GLU A 414 -21.91 -13.62 12.69
CA GLU A 414 -22.13 -14.85 13.50
C GLU A 414 -21.09 -15.96 13.23
#